data_AF-A0A9E0IN67-F1
#
_entry.id   AF-A0A9E0IN67-F1
#
_cell.length_a   1.000
_cell.length_b   1.000
_cell.length_c   1.000
_cell.angle_alpha   90.00
_cell.angle_beta   90.00
_cell.angle_gamma   90.00
#
_symmetry.space_group_name_H-M   'P 1'
#
loop_
_entity.id
_entity.type
_entity.pdbx_description
1 polymer ?
#
loop_
_entity_poly.entity_id
_entity_poly.type
_entity_poly.pdbx_seq_one_letter_code
_entity_poly.pdbx_strand_id
1 'polypeptide(L)' 'MAGPIAMAAALSRMVKVQCPHCRHHKLVERRPVAFRLCPRCHHRFADPLGGGRTTRRR' A
#
# COMPACT_ATOMS: atom_id res chain seq x y z
N MET A 1 20.75 -18.78 9.19
CA MET A 1 21.16 -18.08 7.96
C MET A 1 19.92 -17.86 7.10
N ALA A 2 19.33 -16.66 7.11
CA ALA A 2 18.17 -16.37 6.26
C ALA A 2 18.66 -16.29 4.81
N GLY A 3 18.34 -17.31 4.00
CA GLY A 3 18.79 -17.42 2.62
C GLY A 3 18.28 -16.28 1.72
N PRO A 4 18.83 -16.15 0.50
CA PRO A 4 18.52 -15.07 -0.45
C PRO A 4 17.03 -14.96 -0.81
N ILE A 5 16.26 -16.03 -0.61
CA ILE A 5 14.80 -16.09 -0.82
C ILE A 5 14.05 -15.14 0.15
N ALA A 6 14.55 -14.97 1.38
CA ALA A 6 13.95 -14.06 2.36
C ALA A 6 14.11 -12.58 1.98
N MET A 7 15.22 -12.23 1.30
CA MET A 7 15.49 -10.87 0.80
C MET A 7 14.59 -10.52 -0.40
N ALA A 8 14.36 -11.45 -1.32
CA ALA A 8 13.44 -11.26 -2.43
C ALA A 8 11.97 -11.10 -1.96
N ALA A 9 11.59 -11.82 -0.90
CA ALA A 9 10.27 -11.67 -0.26
C ALA A 9 10.10 -10.35 0.50
N ALA A 10 11.18 -9.67 0.89
CA ALA A 10 11.13 -8.34 1.48
C ALA A 10 10.97 -7.23 0.41
N LEU A 11 11.67 -7.35 -0.72
CA LEU A 11 11.56 -6.42 -1.85
C LEU A 11 10.20 -6.54 -2.58
N SER A 12 9.61 -7.73 -2.60
CA SER A 12 8.27 -7.97 -3.19
C SER A 12 7.11 -7.34 -2.39
N ARG A 13 7.42 -6.73 -1.24
CA ARG A 13 6.44 -6.05 -0.39
C ARG A 13 6.32 -4.58 -0.69
N MET A 14 7.08 -3.97 -1.60
CA MET A 14 6.86 -2.55 -1.93
C MET A 14 5.98 -2.42 -3.17
N VAL A 15 4.95 -1.58 -3.10
CA VAL A 15 4.04 -1.31 -4.22
C VAL A 15 3.85 0.19 -4.38
N LYS A 16 3.65 0.62 -5.63
CA LYS A 16 3.40 2.01 -5.96
C LYS A 16 1.91 2.28 -5.82
N VAL A 17 1.56 3.23 -4.96
CA VAL A 17 0.18 3.69 -4.73
C VAL A 17 0.06 5.14 -5.19
N GLN A 18 -1.01 5.46 -5.90
CA GLN A 18 -1.35 6.83 -6.28
C GLN A 18 -2.23 7.47 -5.21
N CYS A 19 -1.92 8.71 -4.83
CA CYS A 19 -2.80 9.52 -3.99
C CYS A 19 -3.99 10.03 -4.81
N PRO A 20 -5.25 9.82 -4.36
CA PRO A 20 -6.44 10.28 -5.10
C PRO A 20 -6.60 11.81 -5.14
N HIS A 21 -5.96 12.53 -4.21
CA HIS A 21 -6.10 14.00 -4.12
C HIS A 21 -5.13 14.75 -5.04
N CYS A 22 -3.84 14.41 -5.01
CA CYS A 22 -2.80 15.11 -5.75
C CYS A 22 -2.19 14.29 -6.90
N ARG A 23 -2.68 13.07 -7.13
CA ARG A 23 -2.17 12.10 -8.13
C ARG A 23 -0.68 11.75 -7.97
N HIS A 24 -0.08 12.11 -6.83
CA HIS A 24 1.30 11.77 -6.54
C HIS A 24 1.44 10.28 -6.27
N HIS A 25 2.45 9.67 -6.86
CA HIS A 25 2.78 8.26 -6.63
C HIS A 25 3.77 8.14 -5.48
N LYS A 26 3.47 7.24 -4.54
CA LYS A 26 4.39 6.87 -3.47
C LYS A 26 4.62 5.37 -3.45
N LEU A 27 5.84 4.96 -3.12
CA LEU A 27 6.15 3.57 -2.82
C LEU A 27 5.78 3.32 -1.37
N VAL A 28 5.00 2.28 -1.13
CA VAL A 28 4.57 1.87 0.20
C VAL A 28 4.74 0.38 0.37
N GLU A 29 4.88 -0.04 1.62
CA GLU A 29 4.79 -1.46 1.94
C GLU A 29 3.35 -1.97 1.68
N ARG A 30 3.28 -3.15 1.07
CA ARG A 30 2.13 -4.00 0.74
C ARG A 30 1.63 -4.68 2.01
N ARG A 31 1.49 -3.87 3.05
CA ARG A 31 0.84 -4.22 4.30
C ARG A 31 -0.56 -3.58 4.26
N PRO A 32 -1.63 -4.34 4.56
CA PRO A 32 -2.96 -3.77 4.66
C PRO A 32 -2.98 -2.78 5.83
N VAL A 33 -3.27 -1.51 5.54
CA VAL A 33 -3.57 -0.51 6.56
C VAL A 33 -4.94 0.10 6.27
N ALA A 34 -5.61 0.68 7.27
CA ALA A 34 -6.93 1.29 7.04
C ALA A 34 -6.79 2.60 6.23
N PHE A 35 -5.78 3.41 6.56
CA PHE A 35 -5.58 4.72 5.96
C PHE A 35 -4.10 4.98 5.67
N ARG A 36 -3.84 5.76 4.63
CA ARG A 36 -2.51 6.16 4.18
C ARG A 36 -2.44 7.69 4.09
N LEU A 37 -1.35 8.28 4.59
CA LEU A 37 -1.06 9.71 4.48
C LEU A 37 -0.26 10.01 3.20
N CYS A 38 -0.63 11.02 2.43
CA CYS A 38 0.20 11.48 1.31
C CYS A 38 1.33 12.41 1.80
N PRO A 39 2.60 12.20 1.44
CA PRO A 39 3.70 13.09 1.84
C PRO A 39 3.70 14.44 1.09
N ARG A 40 2.91 14.58 0.01
CA ARG A 40 2.81 15.83 -0.76
C ARG A 40 1.69 16.75 -0.28
N CYS A 41 0.47 16.22 -0.19
CA CYS A 41 -0.69 17.01 0.19
C CYS A 41 -1.13 16.79 1.64
N HIS A 42 -0.48 15.89 2.38
CA HIS A 42 -0.81 15.54 3.77
C HIS A 42 -2.27 15.08 3.98
N HIS A 43 -2.99 14.73 2.91
CA HIS A 43 -4.31 14.12 3.03
C HIS A 43 -4.20 12.64 3.40
N ARG A 44 -5.07 12.23 4.32
CA ARG A 44 -5.33 10.82 4.64
C ARG A 44 -6.36 10.27 3.67
N PHE A 45 -6.07 9.13 3.06
CA PHE A 45 -6.98 8.44 2.14
C PHE A 45 -7.01 6.94 2.44
N ALA A 46 -8.09 6.25 2.04
CA ALA A 46 -8.22 4.82 2.23
C ALA A 46 -7.11 4.06 1.50
N ASP A 47 -6.56 3.03 2.12
CA ASP A 47 -5.55 2.20 1.47
C ASP A 47 -6.17 1.42 0.30
N PRO A 48 -5.73 1.61 -0.96
CA PRO A 48 -6.24 0.84 -2.09
C PRO A 48 -5.89 -0.65 -1.98
N LEU A 49 -4.92 -1.03 -1.16
CA LEU A 49 -4.56 -2.41 -0.87
C LEU A 49 -5.34 -3.00 0.31
N GLY A 50 -5.99 -2.14 1.11
CA GLY A 50 -6.83 -2.55 2.25
C GLY A 50 -8.15 -3.20 1.83
N GLY A 51 -8.41 -3.32 0.52
CA GLY A 51 -9.64 -3.86 -0.09
C GLY A 51 -9.76 -5.39 -0.08
N GLY A 52 -9.26 -6.05 0.95
CA GLY A 52 -9.34 -7.51 1.11
C GLY A 52 -10.35 -7.94 2.18
N ARG A 53 -11.60 -7.45 2.13
CA ARG A 53 -12.86 -8.09 2.62
C ARG A 53 -14.00 -7.07 2.74
N THR A 54 -14.51 -6.62 1.60
CA THR A 54 -15.95 -6.43 1.42
C THR A 54 -16.35 -7.01 0.06
N THR A 55 -16.13 -8.32 -0.08
CA THR A 55 -16.90 -9.09 -1.04
C THR A 55 -18.39 -8.97 -0.65
N ARG A 56 -19.12 -8.26 -1.50
CA ARG A 56 -20.29 -8.79 -2.21
C ARG A 56 -21.67 -8.83 -1.48
N ARG A 57 -22.60 -8.07 -2.09
CA ARG A 57 -24.06 -8.29 -2.25
C ARG A 57 -24.97 -8.30 -1.02
N ARG A 58 -25.83 -7.28 -0.93
CA ARG A 58 -27.28 -7.47 -1.16
C ARG A 58 -27.93 -6.15 -1.58
#